data_AF-A0A936VNS5-F1
#
_entry.id   AF-A0A936VNS5-F1
#
_cell.length_a   1.000
_cell.length_b   1.000
_cell.length_c   1.000
_cell.angle_alpha   90.00
_cell.angle_beta   90.00
_cell.angle_gamma   90.00
#
_symmetry.space_group_name_H-M   'P 1'
#
loop_
_entity.id
_entity.type
_entity.pdbx_description
1 polymer ?
#
loop_
_entity_poly.entity_id
_entity_poly.type
_entity_poly.pdbx_seq_one_letter_code
_entity_poly.pdbx_strand_id
1 'polypeptide(L)' 'MIYVRVELWPCGIKEKARLIGEMTVGNIGGTDEIGDYEVEASDNRGTGFTRVIVGHDRKQSIWALLKRALEVKP' A
#
# COMPACT_ATOMS: atom_id res chain seq x y z
N MET A 1 2.97 9.65 4.79
CA MET A 1 1.80 8.75 4.86
C MET A 1 1.24 8.60 3.46
N ILE A 2 1.23 7.39 2.91
CA ILE A 2 0.56 7.07 1.64
C ILE A 2 -0.70 6.28 1.97
N TYR A 3 -1.79 6.56 1.28
CA TYR A 3 -3.04 5.80 1.36
C TYR A 3 -3.41 5.32 -0.04
N VAL A 4 -3.60 4.02 -0.17
CA VAL A 4 -4.03 3.35 -1.39
C VAL A 4 -5.45 2.86 -1.19
N ARG A 5 -6.33 3.22 -2.13
CA ARG A 5 -7.74 2.81 -2.14
C ARG A 5 -8.00 1.99 -3.39
N VAL A 6 -8.53 0.78 -3.23
CA VAL A 6 -8.92 -0.08 -4.35
C VAL A 6 -10.43 -0.10 -4.44
N GLU A 7 -10.96 0.38 -5.56
CA GLU A 7 -12.40 0.45 -5.80
C GLU A 7 -12.82 -0.43 -6.97
N LEU A 8 -13.95 -1.10 -6.82
CA LEU A 8 -14.65 -1.71 -7.95
C LEU A 8 -15.70 -0.73 -8.47
N TRP A 9 -15.60 -0.37 -9.74
CA TRP A 9 -16.58 0.47 -10.44
C TRP A 9 -17.39 -0.40 -11.40
N PRO A 10 -18.61 -0.83 -11.03
CA PRO A 10 -19.45 -1.65 -11.90
C PRO A 10 -19.67 -0.95 -13.25
N CYS A 11 -19.28 -1.61 -14.34
CA CYS A 11 -19.36 -1.07 -15.70
C CYS A 11 -18.64 0.28 -15.89
N GLY A 12 -17.65 0.61 -15.04
CA GLY A 12 -16.95 1.90 -15.07
C GLY A 12 -17.75 3.07 -14.51
N ILE A 13 -18.88 2.82 -13.84
CA ILE A 13 -19.76 3.85 -13.27
C ILE A 13 -19.26 4.25 -11.88
N LYS A 14 -18.77 5.49 -11.75
CA LYS A 14 -18.17 6.02 -10.52
C LYS A 14 -19.15 6.09 -9.36
N GLU A 15 -20.41 6.40 -9.63
CA GLU A 15 -21.47 6.53 -8.62
C GLU A 15 -21.82 5.19 -7.97
N LYS A 16 -21.44 4.09 -8.62
CA LYS A 16 -21.60 2.72 -8.11
C LYS A 16 -20.31 2.17 -7.52
N ALA A 17 -19.26 2.98 -7.42
CA ALA A 17 -17.99 2.57 -6.87
C ALA A 17 -18.16 2.06 -5.43
N ARG A 18 -17.50 0.95 -5.13
CA ARG A 18 -17.39 0.43 -3.76
C ARG A 18 -15.95 0.13 -3.43
N LEU A 19 -15.56 0.46 -2.20
CA LEU A 19 -14.27 0.07 -1.64
C LEU A 19 -14.20 -1.45 -1.57
N ILE A 20 -13.15 -2.03 -2.14
CA ILE A 20 -12.88 -3.47 -2.06
C ILE A 20 -11.57 -3.79 -1.34
N GLY A 21 -10.73 -2.79 -1.10
CA GLY A 21 -9.58 -2.89 -0.23
C GLY A 21 -8.86 -1.56 -0.07
N GLU A 22 -8.04 -1.48 0.96
CA GLU A 22 -7.25 -0.30 1.29
C GLU A 22 -5.89 -0.69 1.84
N MET A 23 -4.94 0.23 1.76
CA MET A 23 -3.63 0.06 2.33
C MET A 23 -3.06 1.41 2.79
N THR A 24 -2.51 1.42 3.99
CA THR A 24 -1.74 2.54 4.52
C THR A 24 -0.25 2.21 4.42
N VAL A 25 0.57 3.23 4.14
CA VAL A 25 2.03 3.13 4.23
C VAL A 25 2.53 4.31 5.04
N GLY A 26 2.77 4.06 6.32
CA GLY A 26 3.32 5.02 7.29
C GLY A 26 4.83 5.03 7.23
N ASN A 27 5.46 6.21 7.25
CA ASN A 27 6.91 6.30 7.43
C ASN A 27 7.20 6.18 8.93
N ILE A 28 8.07 5.24 9.29
CA ILE A 28 8.43 4.94 10.68
C ILE A 28 9.91 5.22 10.99
N GLY A 29 10.69 5.63 9.99
CA GLY A 29 12.11 5.91 10.15
C GLY A 29 12.86 6.13 8.84
N GLY A 30 14.19 6.21 8.94
CA GLY A 30 15.13 6.35 7.84
C GLY A 30 15.85 7.71 7.78
N THR A 31 16.34 8.05 6.60
CA THR A 31 17.06 9.29 6.25
C THR A 31 16.32 10.02 5.12
N ASP A 32 16.91 11.10 4.59
CA ASP A 32 16.34 11.84 3.46
C ASP A 32 16.33 11.01 2.16
N GLU A 33 17.22 10.03 2.03
CA GLU A 33 17.34 9.18 0.83
C GLU A 33 16.69 7.81 1.01
N ILE A 34 16.61 7.31 2.25
CA ILE A 34 16.14 5.96 2.57
C ILE A 34 14.99 6.05 3.56
N GLY A 35 13.88 5.36 3.31
CA GLY A 35 12.74 5.30 4.22
C GLY A 35 12.46 3.89 4.74
N ASP A 36 12.11 3.82 6.01
CA ASP A 36 11.47 2.65 6.61
C ASP A 36 9.97 2.91 6.72
N TYR A 37 9.17 1.89 6.41
CA TYR A 37 7.73 2.02 6.29
C TYR A 37 6.99 0.87 6.96
N GLU A 38 5.94 1.21 7.69
CA GLU A 38 4.91 0.27 8.15
C GLU A 38 3.75 0.28 7.16
N VAL A 39 3.32 -0.92 6.76
CA VAL A 39 2.24 -1.15 5.83
C VAL A 39 1.14 -1.91 6.54
N GLU A 40 -0.09 -1.42 6.44
CA GLU A 40 -1.28 -2.16 6.83
C GLU A 40 -2.20 -2.22 5.63
N ALA A 41 -2.67 -3.40 5.27
CA ALA A 41 -3.59 -3.60 4.15
C ALA A 41 -4.76 -4.49 4.56
N SER A 42 -5.94 -4.20 4.03
CA SER A 42 -7.16 -4.96 4.25
C SER A 42 -8.03 -4.99 2.99
N ASP A 43 -8.82 -6.04 2.85
CA ASP A 43 -9.85 -6.17 1.82
C ASP A 43 -11.26 -6.30 2.40
N ASN A 44 -12.26 -6.21 1.54
CA ASN A 44 -13.66 -6.34 1.92
C ASN A 44 -14.10 -7.79 2.22
N ARG A 45 -13.18 -8.76 2.24
CA ARG A 45 -13.38 -10.16 2.62
C ARG A 45 -12.78 -10.47 3.99
N GLY A 46 -12.17 -9.48 4.64
CA GLY A 46 -11.48 -9.65 5.93
C GLY A 46 -10.06 -10.22 5.79
N THR A 47 -9.52 -10.30 4.58
CA THR A 47 -8.10 -10.61 4.37
C THR A 47 -7.30 -9.36 4.59
N GLY A 48 -6.19 -9.46 5.32
CA GLY A 48 -5.29 -8.34 5.52
C GLY A 48 -3.90 -8.80 5.90
N PHE A 49 -2.97 -7.86 5.90
CA PHE A 49 -1.62 -8.07 6.39
C PHE A 49 -1.04 -6.79 6.95
N THR A 50 -0.10 -6.95 7.87
CA THR A 50 0.77 -5.88 8.35
C THR A 50 2.21 -6.26 8.05
N ARG A 51 3.02 -5.29 7.63
CA ARG A 51 4.43 -5.52 7.33
C ARG A 51 5.27 -4.27 7.50
N VAL A 52 6.54 -4.48 7.86
CA VAL A 52 7.57 -3.45 7.80
C VAL A 52 8.46 -3.62 6.56
N ILE A 53 8.65 -2.54 5.82
CA ILE A 53 9.62 -2.41 4.74
C ILE A 53 10.79 -1.58 5.27
N VAL A 54 11.98 -2.17 5.30
CA VAL A 54 13.20 -1.49 5.71
C VAL A 54 14.03 -1.10 4.49
N GLY A 55 14.62 0.08 4.52
CA GLY A 55 15.63 0.49 3.55
C GLY A 55 15.06 0.70 2.15
N HIS A 56 13.94 1.40 2.00
CA HIS A 56 13.42 1.75 0.68
C HIS A 56 14.04 3.06 0.18
N ASP A 57 14.67 3.01 -1.01
CA ASP A 57 15.21 4.18 -1.68
C ASP A 57 14.08 5.12 -2.14
N ARG A 58 14.03 6.32 -1.56
CA ARG A 58 12.99 7.33 -1.77
C ARG A 58 13.03 7.96 -3.16
N LYS A 59 14.13 7.78 -3.91
CA LYS A 59 14.23 8.22 -5.32
C LYS A 59 13.50 7.27 -6.26
N GLN A 60 13.16 6.07 -5.80
CA GLN A 60 12.37 5.12 -6.59
C GLN A 60 10.91 5.57 -6.71
N SER A 61 10.24 5.07 -7.75
CA SER A 61 8.82 5.32 -7.94
C SER A 61 8.01 4.79 -6.76
N ILE A 62 6.91 5.47 -6.43
CA ILE A 62 5.92 4.99 -5.47
C ILE A 62 5.47 3.55 -5.78
N TRP A 63 5.36 3.17 -7.05
CA TRP A 63 4.99 1.82 -7.46
C TRP A 63 6.01 0.76 -7.02
N ALA A 64 7.29 1.10 -6.91
CA ALA A 64 8.31 0.21 -6.39
C ALA A 64 8.13 -0.06 -4.88
N LEU A 65 7.74 0.97 -4.12
CA LEU A 65 7.37 0.82 -2.71
C LEU A 65 6.15 -0.09 -2.56
N LEU A 66 5.09 0.17 -3.33
CA LEU A 66 3.86 -0.65 -3.29
C LEU A 66 4.13 -2.09 -3.73
N LYS A 67 5.00 -2.30 -4.72
CA LYS A 67 5.43 -3.64 -5.13
C LYS A 67 6.13 -4.36 -3.97
N ARG A 68 7.12 -3.72 -3.32
CA ARG A 68 7.81 -4.29 -2.14
C ARG A 68 6.83 -4.59 -1.00
N ALA A 69 5.79 -3.78 -0.83
CA ALA A 69 4.75 -4.03 0.17
C ALA A 69 4.00 -5.35 -0.09
N LEU A 70 3.74 -5.66 -1.36
CA LEU A 70 2.94 -6.82 -1.80
C LEU A 70 3.77 -8.10 -2.06
N GLU A 71 5.11 -8.02 -2.05
CA GLU A 71 5.99 -9.17 -2.33
C GLU A 71 5.84 -10.26 -1.26
N VAL A 72 5.20 -11.39 -1.56
CA VAL A 72 5.21 -12.55 -0.66
C VAL A 72 6.63 -13.15 -0.67
N LYS A 73 7.36 -13.06 0.44
CA LYS A 73 8.60 -13.84 0.59
C LYS A 73 8.20 -15.32 0.68
N PRO A 74 8.79 -16.21 -0.12
CA PRO A 74 8.54 -17.65 -0.04
C PRO A 74 8.92 -18.22 1.32
#